data_AF-A0A851NF80-F1
#
_entry.id   AF-A0A851NF80-F1
#
_cell.length_a   1.000
_cell.length_b   1.000
_cell.length_c   1.000
_cell.angle_alpha   90.00
_cell.angle_beta   90.00
_cell.angle_gamma   90.00
#
_symmetry.space_group_name_H-M   'P 1'
#
loop_
_entity.id
_entity.type
_entity.pdbx_description
1 polymer ?
#
loop_
_entity_poly.entity_id
_entity_poly.type
_entity_poly.pdbx_seq_one_letter_code
_entity_poly.pdbx_strand_id
1 'polypeptide(L)'
;AAAVRECLELQLLEVEMLLSMFPKKGEVGLDGAAVPGVRRYLRDGGALPPRLGYAVRVGVGEPEVKVELQVLLPHTYPRVPPELFARSDALHRQQQLQLNTHLAAHISSLDAGELCVCEAVQWVKEHSLPYLERSKVASESAPKAAVGKETFQRMWIYSHHIYRQELRKKIFESAKKLNLTGFCLTGKPGVICVEGVRGNCEEFWRVIRYPNWKHISCKHVENTETEGSVDNLRLFPTFEDLQFQAHGDYGLRNDYHMDLGQFLEFLKQHQSGHIFQILFGVEGKLAD
;
A
#
# COMPACT_ATOMS: atom_id res chain seq x y z
N ALA A 1 -35.09 2.43 6.31
CA ALA A 1 -34.82 3.19 7.56
C ALA A 1 -34.80 2.27 8.79
N ALA A 2 -35.88 1.54 9.09
CA ALA A 2 -35.96 0.65 10.26
C ALA A 2 -34.83 -0.41 10.33
N ALA A 3 -34.55 -1.10 9.22
CA ALA A 3 -33.50 -2.13 9.18
C ALA A 3 -32.07 -1.59 9.38
N VAL A 4 -31.78 -0.35 8.98
CA VAL A 4 -30.46 0.27 9.17
C VAL A 4 -30.28 0.71 10.62
N ARG A 5 -31.35 1.18 11.25
CA ARG A 5 -31.34 1.57 12.66
C ARG A 5 -31.01 0.40 13.56
N GLU A 6 -31.66 -0.75 13.34
CA GLU A 6 -31.38 -2.01 14.04
C GLU A 6 -29.92 -2.46 13.86
N CYS A 7 -29.39 -2.40 12.63
CA CYS A 7 -27.98 -2.68 12.35
C CYS A 7 -27.03 -1.76 13.15
N LEU A 8 -27.32 -0.46 13.22
CA LEU A 8 -26.51 0.50 13.98
C LEU A 8 -26.58 0.28 15.49
N GLU A 9 -27.73 -0.15 16.02
CA GLU A 9 -27.87 -0.54 17.43
C GLU A 9 -27.00 -1.77 17.75
N LEU A 10 -27.04 -2.79 16.89
CA LEU A 10 -26.18 -3.99 17.02
C LEU A 10 -24.69 -3.65 16.93
N GLN A 11 -24.30 -2.73 16.04
CA GLN A 11 -22.91 -2.27 15.93
C GLN A 11 -22.40 -1.61 17.21
N LEU A 12 -23.22 -0.76 17.85
CA LEU A 12 -22.84 -0.13 19.11
C LEU A 12 -22.69 -1.15 20.24
N LEU A 13 -23.59 -2.13 20.32
CA LEU A 13 -23.51 -3.21 21.30
C LEU A 13 -22.21 -4.01 21.15
N GLU A 14 -21.82 -4.36 19.92
CA GLU A 14 -20.59 -5.09 19.68
C GLU A 14 -19.34 -4.28 20.05
N VAL A 15 -19.33 -2.97 19.74
CA VAL A 15 -18.23 -2.08 20.14
C VAL A 15 -18.14 -1.97 21.67
N GLU A 16 -19.26 -1.87 22.38
CA GLU A 16 -19.29 -1.83 23.85
C GLU A 16 -18.80 -3.14 24.49
N MET A 17 -19.16 -4.28 23.89
CA MET A 17 -18.64 -5.59 24.28
C MET A 17 -17.12 -5.68 24.06
N LEU A 18 -16.62 -5.25 22.89
CA LEU A 18 -15.18 -5.22 22.59
C LEU A 18 -14.42 -4.34 23.58
N LEU A 19 -14.94 -3.15 23.92
CA LEU A 19 -14.32 -2.27 24.92
C LEU A 19 -14.25 -2.91 26.31
N SER A 20 -15.22 -3.78 26.64
CA SER A 20 -15.23 -4.52 27.90
C SER A 20 -14.25 -5.69 27.90
N MET A 21 -14.09 -6.38 26.76
CA MET A 21 -13.13 -7.48 26.58
C MET A 21 -11.66 -6.99 26.51
N PHE A 22 -11.45 -5.76 26.04
CA PHE A 22 -10.13 -5.13 25.88
C PHE A 22 -10.02 -3.85 26.73
N PRO A 23 -9.99 -3.99 28.08
CA PRO A 23 -10.08 -2.86 28.99
C PRO A 23 -8.80 -2.03 29.06
N LYS A 24 -7.65 -2.49 28.51
CA LYS A 24 -6.41 -1.73 28.65
C LYS A 24 -6.37 -0.57 27.66
N LYS A 25 -5.81 0.54 28.13
CA LYS A 25 -5.69 1.76 27.33
C LYS A 25 -4.88 1.51 26.06
N GLY A 26 -5.51 1.74 24.91
CA GLY A 26 -4.90 1.55 23.61
C GLY A 26 -4.99 0.14 23.03
N GLU A 27 -5.73 -0.79 23.64
CA GLU A 27 -6.07 -2.06 22.98
C GLU A 27 -7.13 -1.86 21.90
N VAL A 28 -8.08 -0.93 22.10
CA VAL A 28 -9.05 -0.53 21.07
C VAL A 28 -8.88 0.96 20.75
N GLY A 29 -8.68 1.29 19.48
CA GLY A 29 -8.61 2.65 18.95
C GLY A 29 -9.88 3.03 18.21
N LEU A 30 -10.73 3.82 18.84
CA LEU A 30 -11.96 4.37 18.25
C LEU A 30 -11.72 5.81 17.77
N ASP A 31 -12.31 6.18 16.63
CA ASP A 31 -12.45 7.59 16.27
C ASP A 31 -13.45 8.28 17.24
N GLY A 32 -12.99 9.34 17.89
CA GLY A 32 -13.76 10.06 18.92
C GLY A 32 -15.09 10.62 18.44
N ALA A 33 -15.28 10.83 17.13
CA ALA A 33 -16.52 11.33 16.56
C ALA A 33 -17.51 10.24 16.11
N ALA A 34 -17.04 9.01 15.88
CA ALA A 34 -17.83 7.99 15.19
C ALA A 34 -18.98 7.44 16.06
N VAL A 35 -18.69 7.02 17.29
CA VAL A 35 -19.72 6.51 18.24
C VAL A 35 -20.74 7.58 18.64
N PRO A 36 -20.34 8.83 18.99
CA PRO A 36 -21.30 9.90 19.24
C PRO A 36 -22.19 10.21 18.04
N GLY A 37 -21.65 10.14 16.81
CA GLY A 37 -22.40 10.34 15.58
C GLY A 37 -23.51 9.31 15.40
N VAL A 38 -23.21 8.02 15.59
CA VAL A 38 -24.21 6.95 15.51
C VAL A 38 -25.26 7.08 16.62
N ARG A 39 -24.84 7.34 17.87
CA ARG A 39 -25.77 7.54 19.00
C ARG A 39 -26.72 8.72 18.77
N ARG A 40 -26.24 9.81 18.15
CA ARG A 40 -27.07 10.95 17.79
C ARG A 40 -28.11 10.57 16.72
N TYR A 41 -27.69 9.87 15.67
CA TYR A 41 -28.61 9.38 14.64
C TYR A 41 -29.69 8.46 15.20
N LEU A 42 -29.33 7.55 16.10
CA LEU A 42 -30.30 6.68 16.77
C LEU A 42 -31.27 7.48 17.66
N ARG A 43 -30.84 8.56 18.31
CA ARG A 43 -31.76 9.36 19.15
C ARG A 43 -32.70 10.24 18.33
N ASP A 44 -32.12 11.01 17.41
CA ASP A 44 -32.79 12.17 16.80
C ASP A 44 -33.21 11.92 15.34
N GLY A 45 -32.73 10.82 14.74
CA GLY A 45 -32.86 10.58 13.30
C GLY A 45 -32.03 11.56 12.46
N GLY A 46 -32.38 11.71 11.19
CA GLY A 46 -31.73 12.66 10.27
C GLY A 46 -30.80 12.02 9.24
N ALA A 47 -29.69 12.69 8.94
CA ALA A 47 -28.71 12.20 7.97
C ALA A 47 -27.95 10.98 8.50
N LEU A 48 -27.62 10.03 7.61
CA LEU A 48 -26.85 8.85 7.99
C LEU A 48 -25.51 9.25 8.64
N PRO A 49 -25.12 8.60 9.75
CA PRO A 49 -23.86 8.87 10.42
C PRO A 49 -22.69 8.36 9.57
N PRO A 50 -21.44 8.75 9.89
CA PRO A 50 -20.27 8.08 9.33
C PRO A 50 -20.23 6.60 9.77
N ARG A 51 -19.67 5.74 8.91
CA ARG A 51 -19.42 4.32 9.21
C ARG A 51 -18.51 4.20 10.44
N LEU A 52 -18.80 3.22 11.30
CA LEU A 52 -17.95 2.95 12.47
C LEU A 52 -16.66 2.27 12.02
N GLY A 53 -15.55 2.98 12.18
CA GLY A 53 -14.20 2.48 11.95
C GLY A 53 -13.38 2.48 13.23
N TYR A 54 -12.67 1.40 13.52
CA TYR A 54 -11.80 1.28 14.68
C TYR A 54 -10.71 0.23 14.46
N ALA A 55 -9.74 0.20 15.37
CA ALA A 55 -8.66 -0.77 15.35
C ALA A 55 -8.59 -1.53 16.68
N VAL A 56 -8.46 -2.85 16.63
CA VAL A 56 -8.24 -3.72 17.80
C VAL A 56 -6.82 -4.26 17.75
N ARG A 57 -6.02 -4.03 18.79
CA ARG A 57 -4.65 -4.54 18.92
C ARG A 57 -4.66 -5.84 19.70
N VAL A 58 -4.29 -6.91 19.03
CA VAL A 58 -4.25 -8.27 19.54
C VAL A 58 -2.80 -8.65 19.82
N GLY A 59 -2.51 -9.04 21.06
CA GLY A 59 -1.22 -9.62 21.44
C GLY A 59 -1.16 -11.10 21.09
N VAL A 60 -0.07 -11.52 20.43
CA VAL A 60 0.09 -12.87 19.90
C VAL A 60 1.50 -13.39 20.24
N GLY A 61 1.59 -14.58 20.87
CA GLY A 61 2.83 -15.32 21.08
C GLY A 61 3.70 -14.88 22.25
N GLU A 62 4.88 -15.52 22.34
CA GLU A 62 5.94 -15.21 23.32
C GLU A 62 7.31 -15.15 22.60
N PRO A 63 8.00 -13.99 22.57
CA PRO A 63 7.59 -12.69 23.10
C PRO A 63 6.37 -12.12 22.36
N GLU A 64 5.53 -11.36 23.09
CA GLU A 64 4.26 -10.82 22.59
C GLU A 64 4.46 -9.89 21.38
N VAL A 65 3.94 -10.30 20.23
CA VAL A 65 3.89 -9.49 19.00
C VAL A 65 2.48 -8.94 18.82
N LYS A 66 2.37 -7.65 18.50
CA LYS A 66 1.08 -6.97 18.32
C LYS A 66 0.62 -7.06 16.87
N VAL A 67 -0.59 -7.56 16.66
CA VAL A 67 -1.32 -7.52 15.39
C VAL A 67 -2.48 -6.56 15.54
N GLU A 68 -2.56 -5.55 14.69
CA GLU A 68 -3.68 -4.62 14.63
C GLU A 68 -4.71 -5.08 13.61
N LEU A 69 -5.93 -5.37 14.06
CA LEU A 69 -7.09 -5.63 13.23
C LEU A 69 -7.85 -4.32 13.02
N GLN A 70 -7.85 -3.83 11.79
CA GLN A 70 -8.66 -2.69 11.37
C GLN A 70 -10.05 -3.18 10.99
N VAL A 71 -11.06 -2.51 11.53
CA VAL A 71 -12.47 -2.85 11.37
C VAL A 71 -13.21 -1.63 10.82
N LEU A 72 -13.98 -1.82 9.76
CA LEU A 72 -14.90 -0.82 9.24
C LEU A 72 -16.26 -1.45 8.98
N LEU A 73 -17.27 -0.95 9.68
CA LEU A 73 -18.63 -1.50 9.66
C LEU A 73 -19.51 -0.73 8.66
N PRO A 74 -20.01 -1.39 7.59
CA PRO A 74 -21.09 -0.85 6.78
C PRO A 74 -22.33 -0.55 7.61
N HIS A 75 -23.16 0.43 7.22
CA HIS A 75 -24.43 0.72 7.93
C HIS A 75 -25.41 -0.47 7.97
N THR A 76 -25.17 -1.49 7.13
CA THR A 76 -25.95 -2.71 7.02
C THR A 76 -25.35 -3.91 7.75
N TYR A 77 -24.17 -3.78 8.36
CA TYR A 77 -23.61 -4.84 9.21
C TYR A 77 -24.50 -5.03 10.46
N PRO A 78 -24.79 -6.28 10.90
CA PRO A 78 -24.18 -7.55 10.48
C PRO A 78 -24.78 -8.26 9.26
N ARG A 79 -25.78 -7.70 8.58
CA ARG A 79 -26.38 -8.31 7.37
C ARG A 79 -25.40 -8.42 6.20
N VAL A 80 -24.47 -7.47 6.13
CA VAL A 80 -23.33 -7.47 5.20
C VAL A 80 -22.06 -7.57 6.05
N PRO A 81 -21.07 -8.40 5.68
CA PRO A 81 -19.86 -8.58 6.46
C PRO A 81 -19.07 -7.27 6.62
N PRO A 82 -18.28 -7.16 7.69
CA PRO A 82 -17.44 -5.99 7.93
C PRO A 82 -16.24 -5.98 6.98
N GLU A 83 -15.70 -4.80 6.72
CA GLU A 83 -14.42 -4.66 6.05
C GLU A 83 -13.31 -4.83 7.10
N LEU A 84 -12.52 -5.89 6.99
CA LEU A 84 -11.47 -6.25 7.95
C LEU A 84 -10.10 -6.21 7.30
N PHE A 85 -9.12 -5.75 8.07
CA PHE A 85 -7.72 -5.77 7.63
C PHE A 85 -6.76 -5.95 8.81
N ALA A 86 -6.12 -7.12 8.89
CA ALA A 86 -5.09 -7.41 9.87
C ALA A 86 -3.71 -6.92 9.37
N ARG A 87 -2.96 -6.23 10.23
CA ARG A 87 -1.60 -5.77 9.95
C ARG A 87 -0.72 -5.88 11.18
N SER A 88 0.58 -6.09 10.98
CA SER A 88 1.59 -6.03 12.04
C SER A 88 2.89 -5.57 11.43
N ASP A 89 3.71 -4.85 12.19
CA ASP A 89 5.06 -4.48 11.75
C ASP A 89 5.96 -5.72 11.59
N ALA A 90 5.60 -6.84 12.21
CA ALA A 90 6.29 -8.12 12.10
C ALA A 90 5.76 -9.02 10.96
N LEU A 91 4.73 -8.60 10.22
CA LEU A 91 4.23 -9.34 9.05
C LEU A 91 4.80 -8.75 7.75
N HIS A 92 5.45 -9.59 6.95
CA HIS A 92 5.76 -9.26 5.57
C HIS A 92 4.50 -9.30 4.68
N ARG A 93 4.55 -8.63 3.52
CA ARG A 93 3.38 -8.41 2.63
C ARG A 93 2.70 -9.71 2.19
N GLN A 94 3.45 -10.78 1.91
CA GLN A 94 2.88 -12.06 1.50
C GLN A 94 2.14 -12.75 2.67
N GLN A 95 2.73 -12.72 3.86
CA GLN A 95 2.17 -13.27 5.09
C GLN A 95 0.93 -12.47 5.50
N GLN A 96 0.98 -11.13 5.37
CA GLN A 96 -0.17 -10.26 5.60
C GLN A 96 -1.28 -10.51 4.58
N LEU A 97 -0.96 -10.68 3.30
CA LEU A 97 -1.94 -11.04 2.28
C LEU A 97 -2.60 -12.39 2.61
N GLN A 98 -1.81 -13.42 2.90
CA GLN A 98 -2.33 -14.75 3.27
C GLN A 98 -3.20 -14.68 4.54
N LEU A 99 -2.75 -13.97 5.57
CA LEU A 99 -3.52 -13.75 6.80
C LEU A 99 -4.86 -13.09 6.50
N ASN A 100 -4.88 -12.02 5.69
CA ASN A 100 -6.11 -11.32 5.33
C ASN A 100 -7.02 -12.13 4.41
N THR A 101 -6.47 -12.91 3.48
CA THR A 101 -7.25 -13.82 2.63
C THR A 101 -7.92 -14.90 3.46
N HIS A 102 -7.20 -15.51 4.40
CA HIS A 102 -7.75 -16.54 5.28
C HIS A 102 -8.73 -15.96 6.29
N LEU A 103 -8.48 -14.76 6.82
CA LEU A 103 -9.43 -14.03 7.66
C LEU A 103 -10.73 -13.74 6.90
N ALA A 104 -10.64 -13.23 5.68
CA ALA A 104 -11.83 -12.96 4.86
C ALA A 104 -12.61 -14.25 4.54
N ALA A 105 -11.91 -15.35 4.28
CA ALA A 105 -12.53 -16.66 4.07
C ALA A 105 -13.24 -17.17 5.33
N HIS A 106 -12.62 -17.02 6.51
CA HIS A 106 -13.23 -17.39 7.80
C HIS A 106 -14.51 -16.61 8.04
N ILE A 107 -14.47 -15.28 7.91
CA ILE A 107 -15.66 -14.44 8.13
C ILE A 107 -16.76 -14.70 7.12
N SER A 108 -16.41 -15.05 5.87
CA SER A 108 -17.39 -15.44 4.85
C SER A 108 -18.03 -16.82 5.12
N SER A 109 -17.43 -17.63 5.99
CA SER A 109 -17.96 -18.95 6.37
C SER A 109 -18.92 -18.90 7.57
N LEU A 110 -18.98 -17.77 8.29
CA LEU A 110 -19.91 -17.57 9.41
C LEU A 110 -21.34 -17.31 8.90
N ASP A 111 -22.32 -17.56 9.78
CA ASP A 111 -23.71 -17.33 9.47
C ASP A 111 -23.99 -15.84 9.20
N ALA A 112 -24.67 -15.55 8.10
CA ALA A 112 -24.98 -14.19 7.71
C ALA A 112 -25.95 -13.54 8.69
N GLY A 113 -25.67 -12.29 9.08
CA GLY A 113 -26.52 -11.54 10.01
C GLY A 113 -26.08 -11.61 11.47
N GLU A 114 -25.01 -12.33 11.79
CA GLU A 114 -24.44 -12.39 13.15
C GLU A 114 -23.26 -11.41 13.35
N LEU A 115 -23.07 -10.99 14.59
CA LEU A 115 -21.93 -10.17 15.00
C LEU A 115 -20.65 -11.02 14.98
N CYS A 116 -19.66 -10.62 14.18
CA CYS A 116 -18.49 -11.44 13.89
C CYS A 116 -17.14 -10.76 14.17
N VAL A 117 -17.10 -9.55 14.74
CA VAL A 117 -15.83 -8.86 15.01
C VAL A 117 -15.09 -9.51 16.18
N CYS A 118 -15.80 -9.94 17.23
CA CYS A 118 -15.18 -10.70 18.31
C CYS A 118 -14.55 -12.01 17.82
N GLU A 119 -15.27 -12.72 16.95
CA GLU A 119 -14.78 -13.93 16.29
C GLU A 119 -13.56 -13.62 15.41
N ALA A 120 -13.60 -12.54 14.63
CA ALA A 120 -12.44 -12.09 13.84
C ALA A 120 -11.20 -11.82 14.72
N VAL A 121 -11.39 -11.18 15.87
CA VAL A 121 -10.32 -10.89 16.83
C VAL A 121 -9.75 -12.19 17.41
N GLN A 122 -10.61 -13.13 17.79
CA GLN A 122 -10.19 -14.45 18.28
C GLN A 122 -9.44 -15.23 17.21
N TRP A 123 -9.97 -15.27 15.99
CA TRP A 123 -9.33 -15.94 14.87
C TRP A 123 -7.93 -15.36 14.60
N VAL A 124 -7.79 -14.03 14.58
CA VAL A 124 -6.48 -13.36 14.43
C VAL A 124 -5.54 -13.77 15.57
N LYS A 125 -6.02 -13.83 16.82
CA LYS A 125 -5.21 -14.25 17.97
C LYS A 125 -4.68 -15.67 17.83
N GLU A 126 -5.49 -16.60 17.36
CA GLU A 126 -5.16 -18.02 17.26
C GLU A 126 -4.29 -18.33 16.03
N HIS A 127 -4.54 -17.63 14.92
CA HIS A 127 -3.95 -17.97 13.62
C HIS A 127 -2.80 -17.07 13.22
N SER A 128 -2.49 -15.98 13.94
CA SER A 128 -1.42 -15.06 13.52
C SER A 128 -0.01 -15.61 13.69
N LEU A 129 0.23 -16.54 14.63
CA LEU A 129 1.58 -17.02 14.95
C LEU A 129 2.33 -17.65 13.78
N PRO A 130 1.75 -18.59 13.02
CA PRO A 130 2.45 -19.22 11.91
C PRO A 130 2.90 -18.22 10.84
N TYR A 131 2.13 -17.15 10.62
CA TYR A 131 2.50 -16.09 9.66
C TYR A 131 3.65 -15.24 10.20
N LEU A 132 3.65 -14.95 11.50
CA LEU A 132 4.71 -14.20 12.17
C LEU A 132 6.03 -14.99 12.23
N GLU A 133 5.97 -16.29 12.52
CA GLU A 133 7.15 -17.17 12.55
C GLU A 133 7.75 -17.37 11.16
N ARG A 134 6.91 -17.57 10.14
CA ARG A 134 7.35 -17.62 8.74
C ARG A 134 7.96 -16.30 8.28
N SER A 135 7.59 -15.19 8.90
CA SER A 135 8.20 -13.88 8.68
C SER A 135 9.60 -13.79 9.31
N LYS A 136 9.80 -14.33 10.52
CA LYS A 136 11.12 -14.37 11.20
C LYS A 136 12.13 -15.25 10.46
N VAL A 137 11.71 -16.42 9.98
CA VAL A 137 12.57 -17.32 9.20
C VAL A 137 13.04 -16.65 7.90
N ALA A 138 12.17 -15.88 7.24
CA ALA A 138 12.55 -15.11 6.04
C ALA A 138 13.53 -13.96 6.33
N SER A 139 13.60 -13.46 7.56
CA SER A 139 14.54 -12.39 7.97
C SER A 139 15.88 -12.89 8.52
N GLU A 140 15.96 -14.14 8.99
CA GLU A 140 17.18 -14.72 9.59
C GLU A 140 17.92 -15.70 8.66
N SER A 141 17.34 -16.12 7.53
CA SER A 141 18.03 -16.97 6.55
C SER A 141 18.49 -16.20 5.30
N ALA A 142 19.63 -15.52 5.41
CA ALA A 142 20.65 -15.68 4.37
C ALA A 142 21.63 -16.72 4.94
N PRO A 143 21.63 -17.97 4.43
CA PRO A 143 22.30 -18.22 3.17
C PRO A 143 21.67 -19.31 2.26
N LYS A 144 21.99 -19.17 0.96
CA LYS A 144 22.04 -20.18 -0.11
C LYS A 144 20.76 -20.94 -0.49
N ALA A 145 20.28 -20.56 -1.68
CA ALA A 145 19.75 -21.46 -2.72
C ALA A 145 18.60 -22.38 -2.29
N ALA A 146 17.39 -21.81 -2.24
CA ALA A 146 16.22 -22.52 -2.74
C ALA A 146 15.67 -21.68 -3.89
N VAL A 147 15.76 -22.23 -5.10
CA VAL A 147 15.28 -21.64 -6.36
C VAL A 147 13.74 -21.56 -6.30
N GLY A 148 13.23 -20.53 -5.65
CA GLY A 148 11.88 -20.03 -5.88
C GLY A 148 11.94 -19.13 -7.11
N LYS A 149 11.01 -19.30 -8.05
CA LYS A 149 10.88 -18.40 -9.21
C LYS A 149 10.56 -16.99 -8.72
N GLU A 150 11.58 -16.14 -8.61
CA GLU A 150 11.37 -14.72 -8.32
C GLU A 150 11.09 -14.00 -9.64
N THR A 151 10.01 -13.22 -9.67
CA THR A 151 9.71 -12.36 -10.81
C THR A 151 10.36 -11.01 -10.57
N PHE A 152 11.38 -10.69 -11.37
CA PHE A 152 11.88 -9.32 -11.48
C PHE A 152 10.83 -8.46 -12.18
N GLN A 153 10.61 -7.26 -11.68
CA GLN A 153 9.70 -6.29 -12.26
C GLN A 153 10.38 -4.93 -12.38
N ARG A 154 10.23 -4.31 -13.56
CA ARG A 154 10.54 -2.90 -13.79
C ARG A 154 9.27 -2.14 -14.06
N MET A 155 9.02 -1.08 -13.28
CA MET A 155 7.83 -0.25 -13.41
C MET A 155 8.19 1.15 -13.86
N TRP A 156 7.50 1.61 -14.91
CA TRP A 156 7.68 2.93 -15.51
C TRP A 156 6.47 3.79 -15.23
N ILE A 157 6.67 4.84 -14.47
CA ILE A 157 5.61 5.66 -13.91
C ILE A 157 5.77 7.09 -14.42
N TYR A 158 4.70 7.59 -15.03
CA TYR A 158 4.60 8.95 -15.51
C TYR A 158 3.81 9.80 -14.52
N SER A 159 4.31 10.99 -14.23
CA SER A 159 3.60 12.05 -13.52
C SER A 159 3.63 13.33 -14.34
N HIS A 160 2.57 14.12 -14.27
CA HIS A 160 2.55 15.43 -14.93
C HIS A 160 3.69 16.33 -14.42
N HIS A 161 3.94 16.31 -13.10
CA HIS A 161 5.09 16.97 -12.46
C HIS A 161 5.54 16.25 -11.19
N ILE A 162 6.82 16.39 -10.84
CA ILE A 162 7.35 16.06 -9.50
C ILE A 162 8.18 17.27 -9.01
N TYR A 163 7.53 18.18 -8.27
CA TYR A 163 8.17 19.40 -7.73
C TYR A 163 8.29 19.41 -6.19
N ARG A 164 7.38 18.71 -5.49
CA ARG A 164 7.32 18.78 -4.03
C ARG A 164 8.50 18.01 -3.42
N GLN A 165 9.29 18.67 -2.55
CA GLN A 165 10.41 18.01 -1.88
C GLN A 165 9.97 16.86 -0.96
N GLU A 166 8.82 16.98 -0.30
CA GLU A 166 8.24 15.90 0.51
C GLU A 166 7.91 14.66 -0.32
N LEU A 167 7.42 14.87 -1.54
CA LEU A 167 7.10 13.81 -2.50
C LEU A 167 8.37 13.09 -2.94
N ARG A 168 9.39 13.86 -3.31
CA ARG A 168 10.71 13.35 -3.65
C ARG A 168 11.28 12.53 -2.48
N LYS A 169 11.27 13.07 -1.26
CA LYS A 169 11.73 12.35 -0.06
C LYS A 169 10.99 11.03 0.13
N LYS A 170 9.66 11.04 0.00
CA LYS A 170 8.83 9.82 0.11
C LYS A 170 9.19 8.78 -0.96
N ILE A 171 9.45 9.18 -2.20
CA ILE A 171 9.89 8.29 -3.28
C ILE A 171 11.20 7.61 -2.90
N PHE A 172 12.21 8.38 -2.49
CA PHE A 172 13.52 7.86 -2.10
C PHE A 172 13.47 6.96 -0.86
N GLU A 173 12.75 7.39 0.17
CA GLU A 173 12.56 6.57 1.39
C GLU A 173 11.85 5.26 1.09
N SER A 174 10.85 5.27 0.21
CA SER A 174 10.11 4.07 -0.19
C SER A 174 10.98 3.13 -1.02
N ALA A 175 11.73 3.65 -2.00
CA ALA A 175 12.65 2.85 -2.82
C ALA A 175 13.72 2.18 -1.95
N LYS A 176 14.34 2.95 -1.04
CA LYS A 176 15.33 2.44 -0.09
C LYS A 176 14.76 1.37 0.84
N LYS A 177 13.58 1.62 1.42
CA LYS A 177 12.91 0.67 2.33
C LYS A 177 12.57 -0.66 1.64
N LEU A 178 12.26 -0.61 0.34
CA LEU A 178 11.84 -1.77 -0.45
C LEU A 178 12.98 -2.41 -1.27
N ASN A 179 14.23 -2.01 -1.03
CA ASN A 179 15.41 -2.47 -1.77
C ASN A 179 15.25 -2.38 -3.30
N LEU A 180 14.66 -1.27 -3.75
CA LEU A 180 14.45 -0.97 -5.17
C LEU A 180 15.56 -0.06 -5.70
N THR A 181 15.91 -0.28 -6.96
CA THR A 181 16.81 0.59 -7.72
C THR A 181 16.04 1.24 -8.87
N GLY A 182 16.65 2.16 -9.62
CA GLY A 182 15.96 2.93 -10.66
C GLY A 182 16.28 4.41 -10.56
N PHE A 183 15.29 5.25 -10.85
CA PHE A 183 15.49 6.68 -10.78
C PHE A 183 14.21 7.46 -10.57
N CYS A 184 14.35 8.71 -10.12
CA CYS A 184 13.31 9.72 -10.11
C CYS A 184 13.78 10.93 -10.91
N LEU A 185 13.16 11.15 -12.07
CA LEU A 185 13.28 12.38 -12.86
C LEU A 185 12.30 13.41 -12.28
N THR A 186 12.86 14.41 -11.60
CA THR A 186 12.07 15.51 -11.03
C THR A 186 11.87 16.60 -12.07
N GLY A 187 10.77 17.37 -11.97
CA GLY A 187 10.43 18.41 -12.94
C GLY A 187 9.16 18.14 -13.75
N LYS A 188 9.10 18.72 -14.96
CA LYS A 188 8.02 18.54 -15.95
C LYS A 188 8.58 17.96 -17.25
N PRO A 189 8.12 16.77 -17.69
CA PRO A 189 7.30 15.81 -16.96
C PRO A 189 8.09 15.14 -15.81
N GLY A 190 7.38 14.57 -14.84
CA GLY A 190 8.00 13.72 -13.82
C GLY A 190 7.99 12.26 -14.26
N VAL A 191 9.11 11.56 -14.12
CA VAL A 191 9.21 10.14 -14.48
C VAL A 191 9.87 9.38 -13.34
N ILE A 192 9.30 8.24 -12.98
CA ILE A 192 9.88 7.35 -11.96
C ILE A 192 10.06 5.98 -12.59
N CYS A 193 11.25 5.43 -12.48
CA CYS A 193 11.55 4.03 -12.78
C CYS A 193 11.90 3.32 -11.49
N VAL A 194 11.30 2.16 -11.24
CA VAL A 194 11.71 1.26 -10.15
C VAL A 194 11.94 -0.15 -10.67
N GLU A 195 12.98 -0.78 -10.14
CA GLU A 195 13.42 -2.13 -10.47
C GLU A 195 13.63 -2.95 -9.19
N GLY A 196 13.19 -4.19 -9.22
CA GLY A 196 13.42 -5.14 -8.14
C GLY A 196 12.45 -6.30 -8.19
N VAL A 197 12.26 -6.98 -7.07
CA VAL A 197 11.27 -8.06 -6.95
C VAL A 197 9.87 -7.49 -7.15
N ARG A 198 9.03 -8.17 -7.93
CA ARG A 198 7.66 -7.77 -8.26
C ARG A 198 6.86 -7.29 -7.04
N GLY A 199 6.90 -8.03 -5.94
CA GLY A 199 6.18 -7.66 -4.71
C GLY A 199 6.59 -6.29 -4.16
N ASN A 200 7.86 -5.92 -4.29
CA ASN A 200 8.40 -4.65 -3.81
C ASN A 200 8.02 -3.50 -4.76
N CYS A 201 8.09 -3.72 -6.07
CA CYS A 201 7.65 -2.74 -7.07
C CYS A 201 6.14 -2.41 -6.95
N GLU A 202 5.30 -3.42 -6.73
CA GLU A 202 3.86 -3.23 -6.50
C GLU A 202 3.56 -2.51 -5.18
N GLU A 203 4.31 -2.81 -4.11
CA GLU A 203 4.20 -2.11 -2.83
C GLU A 203 4.65 -0.65 -2.95
N PHE A 204 5.75 -0.39 -3.65
CA PHE A 204 6.19 0.97 -3.94
C PHE A 204 5.08 1.75 -4.64
N TRP A 205 4.51 1.20 -5.71
CA TRP A 205 3.40 1.82 -6.45
C TRP A 205 2.22 2.17 -5.53
N ARG A 206 1.85 1.26 -4.61
CA ARG A 206 0.78 1.49 -3.64
C ARG A 206 1.08 2.64 -2.69
N VAL A 207 2.30 2.71 -2.16
CA VAL A 207 2.74 3.75 -1.22
C VAL A 207 2.75 5.12 -1.88
N ILE A 208 3.24 5.20 -3.11
CA ILE A 208 3.36 6.45 -3.84
C ILE A 208 1.99 6.94 -4.36
N ARG A 209 1.06 6.04 -4.70
CA ARG A 209 -0.27 6.44 -5.21
C ARG A 209 -1.19 7.13 -4.17
N TYR A 210 -0.98 6.98 -2.86
CA TYR A 210 -1.88 7.49 -1.80
C TYR A 210 -1.17 8.43 -0.80
N PRO A 211 -1.77 9.55 -0.32
CA PRO A 211 -2.97 10.26 -0.79
C PRO A 211 -2.60 11.58 -1.54
N ASN A 212 -3.43 11.98 -2.52
CA ASN A 212 -3.42 13.29 -3.21
C ASN A 212 -2.50 13.53 -4.42
N TRP A 213 -2.17 12.52 -5.23
CA TRP A 213 -1.37 12.74 -6.44
C TRP A 213 -2.30 12.82 -7.66
N LYS A 214 -2.80 14.02 -7.98
CA LYS A 214 -3.55 14.25 -9.22
C LYS A 214 -2.55 14.08 -10.39
N HIS A 215 -2.79 13.11 -11.27
CA HIS A 215 -2.03 12.82 -12.51
C HIS A 215 -0.72 12.01 -12.38
N ILE A 216 -0.68 10.94 -11.57
CA ILE A 216 0.35 9.88 -11.70
C ILE A 216 -0.25 8.61 -12.31
N SER A 217 0.46 7.98 -13.24
CA SER A 217 0.03 6.75 -13.92
C SER A 217 1.21 5.82 -14.19
N CYS A 218 1.08 4.56 -13.82
CA CYS A 218 1.98 3.50 -14.31
C CYS A 218 1.70 3.28 -15.80
N LYS A 219 2.70 3.57 -16.66
CA LYS A 219 2.58 3.49 -18.13
C LYS A 219 3.05 2.16 -18.69
N HIS A 220 4.05 1.55 -18.07
CA HIS A 220 4.62 0.31 -18.54
C HIS A 220 5.16 -0.54 -17.37
N VAL A 221 5.09 -1.85 -17.53
CA VAL A 221 5.59 -2.83 -16.57
C VAL A 221 6.27 -3.94 -17.36
N GLU A 222 7.53 -4.19 -17.07
CA GLU A 222 8.30 -5.31 -17.61
C GLU A 222 8.43 -6.35 -16.50
N ASN A 223 8.12 -7.62 -16.81
CA ASN A 223 8.26 -8.73 -15.87
C ASN A 223 9.18 -9.79 -16.48
N THR A 224 10.15 -10.26 -15.69
CA THR A 224 11.09 -11.31 -16.11
C THR A 224 11.16 -12.35 -15.00
N GLU A 225 10.87 -13.61 -15.33
CA GLU A 225 11.10 -14.73 -14.41
C GLU A 225 12.59 -15.04 -14.35
N THR A 226 13.15 -15.19 -13.15
CA THR A 226 14.55 -15.60 -12.96
C THR A 226 14.65 -16.70 -11.91
N GLU A 227 15.50 -17.68 -12.17
CA GLU A 227 15.86 -18.76 -11.24
C GLU A 227 17.06 -18.40 -10.35
N GLY A 228 17.58 -17.17 -10.47
CA GLY A 228 18.70 -16.63 -9.69
C GLY A 228 18.46 -15.18 -9.24
N SER A 229 19.49 -14.53 -8.68
CA SER A 229 19.38 -13.17 -8.16
C SER A 229 18.81 -12.21 -9.20
N VAL A 230 17.75 -11.48 -8.81
CA VAL A 230 17.13 -10.41 -9.60
C VAL A 230 18.09 -9.26 -9.91
N ASP A 231 19.21 -9.14 -9.20
CA ASP A 231 20.14 -8.02 -9.34
C ASP A 231 20.82 -7.98 -10.71
N ASN A 232 20.99 -9.12 -11.38
CA ASN A 232 21.58 -9.19 -12.72
C ASN A 232 20.68 -8.58 -13.82
N LEU A 233 19.39 -8.37 -13.51
CA LEU A 233 18.41 -7.81 -14.44
C LEU A 233 18.21 -6.31 -14.28
N ARG A 234 18.84 -5.70 -13.27
CA ARG A 234 18.78 -4.25 -13.01
C ARG A 234 19.55 -3.50 -14.09
N LEU A 235 18.88 -2.56 -14.76
CA LEU A 235 19.53 -1.61 -15.65
C LEU A 235 20.09 -0.44 -14.85
N PHE A 236 19.49 -0.12 -13.71
CA PHE A 236 19.90 0.97 -12.81
C PHE A 236 20.41 0.35 -11.50
N PRO A 237 21.73 0.37 -11.24
CA PRO A 237 22.31 -0.30 -10.05
C PRO A 237 21.95 0.39 -8.72
N THR A 238 21.62 1.67 -8.77
CA THR A 238 21.29 2.54 -7.63
C THR A 238 19.93 3.19 -7.87
N PHE A 239 19.35 3.82 -6.84
CA PHE A 239 18.18 4.67 -7.02
C PHE A 239 18.62 6.13 -7.11
N GLU A 240 18.59 6.70 -8.32
CA GLU A 240 19.20 8.00 -8.61
C GLU A 240 18.19 9.14 -8.73
N ASP A 241 18.67 10.36 -8.45
CA ASP A 241 17.93 11.58 -8.71
C ASP A 241 18.37 12.18 -10.04
N LEU A 242 17.53 12.08 -11.07
CA LEU A 242 17.88 12.63 -12.37
C LEU A 242 17.45 14.09 -12.44
N GLN A 243 18.43 14.94 -12.74
CA GLN A 243 18.25 16.37 -12.98
C GLN A 243 19.02 16.74 -14.25
N PHE A 244 18.30 17.12 -15.30
CA PHE A 244 18.89 17.63 -16.53
C PHE A 244 18.85 19.16 -16.51
N GLN A 245 19.85 19.79 -17.10
CA GLN A 245 19.90 21.25 -17.21
C GLN A 245 18.79 21.72 -18.16
N ALA A 246 17.93 22.63 -17.67
CA ALA A 246 16.86 23.22 -18.48
C ALA A 246 17.44 24.03 -19.64
N HIS A 247 16.93 23.83 -20.85
CA HIS A 247 17.24 24.67 -22.00
C HIS A 247 16.45 25.99 -21.94
N GLY A 248 17.18 27.12 -21.94
CA GLY A 248 16.72 28.36 -22.55
C GLY A 248 16.00 29.37 -21.66
N ASP A 249 16.49 30.61 -21.75
CA ASP A 249 16.07 31.88 -21.14
C ASP A 249 14.70 32.39 -21.66
N TYR A 250 13.69 31.53 -21.71
CA TYR A 250 12.33 31.90 -22.11
C TYR A 250 11.54 32.41 -20.90
N GLY A 251 11.79 33.68 -20.57
CA GLY A 251 10.77 34.65 -20.15
C GLY A 251 9.86 34.27 -18.98
N LEU A 252 10.14 34.86 -17.82
CA LEU A 252 9.13 35.30 -16.84
C LEU A 252 8.03 34.28 -16.47
N ARG A 253 8.41 33.07 -16.07
CA ARG A 253 7.68 32.19 -15.14
C ARG A 253 8.54 30.96 -14.87
N ASN A 254 8.50 30.45 -13.63
CA ASN A 254 9.22 29.24 -13.16
C ASN A 254 8.73 27.95 -13.86
N ASP A 255 8.80 27.86 -15.19
CA ASP A 255 8.46 26.66 -15.95
C ASP A 255 9.72 25.79 -16.14
N TYR A 256 9.99 24.97 -15.12
CA TYR A 256 11.09 24.00 -15.09
C TYR A 256 10.82 22.84 -16.08
N HIS A 257 11.08 23.07 -17.36
CA HIS A 257 10.95 22.06 -18.41
C HIS A 257 12.23 21.22 -18.50
N MET A 258 12.10 19.91 -18.35
CA MET A 258 13.22 18.97 -18.46
C MET A 258 13.61 18.76 -19.92
N ASP A 259 14.90 18.64 -20.18
CA ASP A 259 15.43 18.29 -21.50
C ASP A 259 15.12 16.81 -21.80
N LEU A 260 14.08 16.59 -22.61
CA LEU A 260 13.66 15.26 -23.04
C LEU A 260 14.70 14.58 -23.95
N GLY A 261 15.57 15.35 -24.62
CA GLY A 261 16.67 14.82 -25.42
C GLY A 261 17.74 14.17 -24.54
N GLN A 262 18.14 14.85 -23.46
CA GLN A 262 19.04 14.27 -22.45
C GLN A 262 18.43 13.05 -21.76
N PHE A 263 17.12 13.07 -21.49
CA PHE A 263 16.42 11.91 -20.94
C PHE A 263 16.40 10.71 -21.91
N LEU A 264 16.17 10.95 -23.20
CA LEU A 264 16.24 9.90 -24.22
C LEU A 264 17.64 9.28 -24.29
N GLU A 265 18.68 10.10 -24.25
CA GLU A 265 20.07 9.62 -24.28
C GLU A 265 20.40 8.79 -23.04
N PHE A 266 19.97 9.24 -21.86
CA PHE A 266 20.07 8.47 -20.62
C PHE A 266 19.39 7.08 -20.73
N LEU A 267 18.17 7.02 -21.29
CA LEU A 267 17.48 5.75 -21.50
C LEU A 267 18.23 4.83 -22.48
N LYS A 268 18.79 5.38 -23.57
CA LYS A 268 19.58 4.61 -24.54
C LYS A 268 20.84 4.01 -23.90
N GLN A 269 21.55 4.78 -23.08
CA GLN A 269 22.74 4.30 -22.36
C GLN A 269 22.41 3.11 -21.43
N HIS A 270 21.21 3.09 -20.88
CA HIS A 270 20.71 2.02 -20.01
C HIS A 270 19.83 1.00 -20.75
N GLN A 271 19.99 0.84 -22.07
CA GLN A 271 19.27 -0.15 -22.89
C GLN A 271 17.72 -0.09 -22.78
N SER A 272 17.16 1.07 -22.45
CA SER A 272 15.72 1.29 -22.22
C SER A 272 15.14 2.38 -23.12
N GLY A 273 15.77 2.66 -24.27
CA GLY A 273 15.34 3.72 -25.20
C GLY A 273 13.91 3.58 -25.72
N HIS A 274 13.38 2.35 -25.86
CA HIS A 274 11.99 2.08 -26.29
C HIS A 274 10.94 2.66 -25.35
N ILE A 275 11.29 2.85 -24.08
CA ILE A 275 10.40 3.37 -23.05
C ILE A 275 10.03 4.83 -23.32
N PHE A 276 10.90 5.60 -23.97
CA PHE A 276 10.63 6.99 -24.30
C PHE A 276 9.34 7.12 -25.13
N GLN A 277 9.18 6.26 -26.14
CA GLN A 277 7.99 6.21 -26.97
C GLN A 277 6.75 5.78 -26.16
N ILE A 278 6.90 4.83 -25.23
CA ILE A 278 5.79 4.34 -24.39
C ILE A 278 5.32 5.41 -23.40
N LEU A 279 6.24 6.21 -22.83
CA LEU A 279 5.92 7.24 -21.86
C LEU A 279 5.25 8.47 -22.50
N PHE A 280 5.73 8.90 -23.67
CA PHE A 280 5.31 10.16 -24.29
C PHE A 280 4.46 10.00 -25.54
N GLY A 281 4.36 8.80 -26.12
CA GLY A 281 3.59 8.55 -27.34
C GLY A 281 4.19 9.21 -28.59
N VAL A 282 5.46 9.63 -28.54
CA VAL A 282 6.17 10.29 -29.64
C VAL A 282 7.35 9.41 -30.02
N GLU A 283 7.49 9.05 -31.29
CA GLU A 283 8.76 8.50 -31.81
C GLU A 283 9.83 9.56 -31.56
N GLY A 284 10.80 9.24 -30.70
CA GLY A 284 11.86 10.19 -30.35
C GLY A 284 12.51 10.70 -31.62
N LYS A 285 12.45 12.01 -31.86
CA LYS A 285 13.20 12.62 -32.96
C LYS A 285 14.68 12.33 -32.69
N LEU A 286 15.28 11.54 -33.57
CA LEU A 286 16.73 11.46 -33.68
C LEU A 286 17.18 12.90 -33.96
N ALA A 287 17.95 13.47 -33.03
CA ALA A 287 18.74 14.64 -33.34
C ALA A 287 19.87 14.13 -34.26
N ASP A 288 19.83 14.55 -35.52
CA ASP A 288 21.00 14.54 -36.41
C ASP A 288 22.06 15.52 -35.89
#